data_AF-A0A3S4DGT4-F1
#
_entry.id   AF-A0A3S4DGT4-F1
#
_cell.length_a   1.000
_cell.length_b   1.000
_cell.length_c   1.000
_cell.angle_alpha   90.00
_cell.angle_beta   90.00
_cell.angle_gamma   90.00
#
_symmetry.space_group_name_H-M   'P 1'
#
loop_
_entity.id
_entity.type
_entity.pdbx_description
1 polymer ?
#
loop_
_entity_poly.entity_id
_entity_poly.type
_entity_poly.pdbx_seq_one_letter_code
_entity_poly.pdbx_strand_id
1 'polypeptide(L)'
;MKHTSFILFFCWLLPFSSWADTVTICPAQQNNKLVAIEVFHGSPQDMFSLAPEPKDQNNGTWADLTDIYTDGEKVTVGCSYQNGLLLNVEINPVITSCKSSNIGGLNISCQMNSPNKSSAN
;
A
#
# COMPACT_ATOMS: atom_id res chain seq x y z
N MET A 1 36.41 48.77 -15.70
CA MET A 1 36.51 47.29 -15.69
C MET A 1 36.05 46.85 -14.29
N LYS A 2 34.84 46.27 -14.17
CA LYS A 2 34.61 44.82 -13.95
C LYS A 2 35.23 44.37 -12.60
N HIS A 3 34.53 43.93 -11.56
CA HIS A 3 33.25 43.23 -11.46
C HIS A 3 32.58 43.47 -10.10
N THR A 4 31.28 43.73 -10.12
CA THR A 4 30.34 43.55 -9.01
C THR A 4 30.21 42.05 -8.72
N SER A 5 30.55 41.60 -7.51
CA SER A 5 30.33 40.22 -7.07
C SER A 5 29.33 40.24 -5.90
N PHE A 6 28.05 40.24 -6.27
CA PHE A 6 26.92 40.13 -5.35
C PHE A 6 26.72 38.64 -5.06
N ILE A 7 27.13 38.20 -3.87
CA ILE A 7 26.95 36.82 -3.41
C ILE A 7 25.45 36.61 -3.17
N LEU A 8 24.76 36.04 -4.16
CA LEU A 8 23.44 35.44 -4.01
C LEU A 8 23.62 34.10 -3.29
N PHE A 9 23.60 34.13 -1.96
CA PHE A 9 23.44 32.94 -1.12
C PHE A 9 21.94 32.54 -1.14
N PHE A 10 21.48 32.11 -2.32
CA PHE A 10 20.08 31.77 -2.58
C PHE A 10 19.82 30.34 -2.11
N CYS A 11 19.38 30.23 -0.85
CA CYS A 11 18.43 29.23 -0.33
C CYS A 11 18.39 27.87 -1.07
N TRP A 12 19.35 26.99 -0.77
CA TRP A 12 19.26 25.54 -1.01
C TRP A 12 18.95 24.81 0.30
N LEU A 13 17.84 25.18 0.93
CA LEU A 13 17.16 24.32 1.90
C LEU A 13 15.87 23.86 1.25
N LEU A 14 16.00 22.95 0.27
CA LEU A 14 14.85 22.18 -0.20
C LEU A 14 14.59 21.11 0.87
N PRO A 15 13.46 21.16 1.61
CA PRO A 15 13.06 20.03 2.41
C PRO A 15 12.81 18.87 1.44
N PHE A 16 13.64 17.83 1.53
CA PHE A 16 13.34 16.54 0.94
C PHE A 16 12.01 16.07 1.54
N SER A 17 10.93 16.37 0.83
CA SER A 17 9.59 15.88 1.16
C SER A 17 9.66 14.38 0.99
N SER A 18 9.73 13.68 2.11
CA SER A 18 9.70 12.23 2.13
C SER A 18 8.30 11.82 1.68
N TRP A 19 8.14 11.56 0.39
CA TRP A 19 6.95 10.89 -0.10
C TRP A 19 6.94 9.52 0.55
N ALA A 20 6.02 9.32 1.47
CA ALA A 20 5.68 7.99 1.95
C ALA A 20 5.14 7.23 0.75
N ASP A 21 5.91 6.28 0.23
CA ASP A 21 5.52 5.40 -0.87
C ASP A 21 4.23 4.67 -0.49
N THR A 22 3.11 5.24 -0.89
CA THR A 22 1.80 4.63 -0.71
C THR A 22 1.63 3.67 -1.88
N VAL A 23 1.99 2.40 -1.66
CA VAL A 23 1.79 1.37 -2.68
C VAL A 23 0.29 1.19 -2.86
N THR A 24 -0.19 1.59 -4.04
CA THR A 24 -1.57 1.37 -4.45
C THR A 24 -1.71 -0.11 -4.81
N ILE A 25 -2.32 -0.88 -3.91
CA ILE A 25 -2.46 -2.34 -4.07
C ILE A 25 -3.50 -2.67 -5.15
N CYS A 26 -4.71 -2.12 -5.05
CA CYS A 26 -5.71 -2.25 -6.11
C CYS A 26 -5.59 -1.09 -7.10
N PRO A 27 -5.12 -1.31 -8.34
CA PRO A 27 -4.94 -0.23 -9.30
C PRO A 27 -6.29 0.38 -9.69
N ALA A 28 -6.32 1.70 -9.90
CA ALA A 28 -7.50 2.37 -10.43
C ALA A 28 -7.77 1.87 -11.87
N GLN A 29 -9.03 1.54 -12.16
CA GLN A 29 -9.46 1.13 -13.49
C GLN A 29 -10.33 2.24 -14.11
N GLN A 30 -10.08 2.58 -15.37
CA GLN A 30 -10.90 3.57 -16.07
C GLN A 30 -12.34 3.07 -16.15
N ASN A 31 -13.28 3.89 -15.66
CA ASN A 31 -14.73 3.63 -15.64
C ASN A 31 -15.16 2.35 -14.90
N ASN A 32 -14.28 1.71 -14.13
CA ASN A 32 -14.61 0.50 -13.38
C ASN A 32 -14.30 0.71 -11.90
N LYS A 33 -15.36 0.79 -11.10
CA LYS A 33 -15.23 0.97 -9.66
C LYS A 33 -14.78 -0.34 -9.01
N LEU A 34 -13.89 -0.25 -8.03
CA LEU A 34 -13.58 -1.35 -7.13
C LEU A 34 -14.81 -1.60 -6.23
N VAL A 35 -15.29 -2.84 -6.17
CA VAL A 35 -16.53 -3.22 -5.47
C VAL A 35 -16.31 -4.17 -4.30
N ALA A 36 -15.22 -4.94 -4.31
CA ALA A 36 -14.83 -5.77 -3.17
C ALA A 36 -13.31 -5.92 -3.09
N ILE A 37 -12.84 -6.14 -1.86
CA ILE A 37 -11.45 -6.45 -1.54
C ILE A 37 -11.44 -7.69 -0.67
N GLU A 38 -10.58 -8.62 -1.02
CA GLU A 38 -10.28 -9.80 -0.21
C GLU A 38 -8.77 -9.89 -0.02
N VAL A 39 -8.33 -10.25 1.18
CA VAL A 39 -6.91 -10.46 1.48
C VAL A 39 -6.73 -11.94 1.77
N PHE A 40 -5.67 -12.52 1.24
CA PHE A 40 -5.44 -13.95 1.25
C PHE A 40 -4.05 -14.26 1.77
N HIS A 41 -3.96 -15.41 2.44
CA HIS A 41 -2.71 -16.11 2.69
C HIS A 41 -2.38 -16.98 1.48
N GLY A 42 -1.17 -16.84 0.94
CA GLY A 42 -0.62 -17.69 -0.11
C GLY A 42 -0.57 -17.03 -1.48
N SER A 43 0.03 -17.75 -2.43
CA SER A 43 0.07 -17.36 -3.84
C SER A 43 -1.34 -17.39 -4.45
N PRO A 44 -1.60 -16.74 -5.60
CA PRO A 44 -2.90 -16.78 -6.27
C PRO A 44 -3.45 -18.18 -6.59
N GLN A 45 -2.63 -19.23 -6.53
CA GLN A 45 -3.00 -20.61 -6.86
C GLN A 45 -3.43 -21.42 -5.62
N ASP A 46 -3.04 -21.00 -4.41
CA ASP A 46 -3.22 -21.75 -3.15
C ASP A 46 -3.97 -20.93 -2.07
N MET A 47 -4.73 -19.91 -2.49
CA MET A 47 -5.24 -18.84 -1.62
C MET A 47 -6.19 -19.31 -0.53
N PHE A 48 -5.92 -18.89 0.72
CA PHE A 48 -6.87 -18.95 1.84
C PHE A 48 -7.33 -17.54 2.24
N SER A 49 -8.65 -17.31 2.23
CA SER A 49 -9.21 -15.98 2.55
C SER A 49 -9.01 -15.64 4.03
N LEU A 50 -8.43 -14.46 4.29
CA LEU A 50 -8.27 -13.88 5.62
C LEU A 50 -9.46 -12.97 5.91
N ALA A 51 -10.15 -13.23 7.01
CA ALA A 51 -11.27 -12.41 7.43
C ALA A 51 -10.77 -11.08 8.04
N PRO A 52 -11.31 -9.92 7.63
CA PRO A 52 -11.02 -8.66 8.30
C PRO A 52 -11.70 -8.54 9.66
N GLU A 53 -11.12 -7.71 10.53
CA GLU A 53 -11.73 -7.20 11.75
C GLU A 53 -11.91 -5.66 11.68
N PRO A 54 -13.13 -5.11 11.89
CA PRO A 54 -14.40 -5.83 12.00
C PRO A 54 -14.76 -6.54 10.69
N LYS A 55 -15.65 -7.53 10.77
CA LYS A 55 -16.23 -8.27 9.62
C LYS A 55 -17.17 -7.37 8.81
N ASP A 56 -16.65 -6.30 8.24
CA ASP A 56 -17.36 -5.43 7.31
C ASP A 56 -16.56 -5.40 6.00
N GLN A 57 -17.20 -5.82 4.90
CA GLN A 57 -16.56 -5.98 3.59
C GLN A 57 -15.96 -4.67 3.04
N ASN A 58 -16.43 -3.53 3.55
CA ASN A 58 -16.06 -2.21 3.06
C ASN A 58 -15.13 -1.42 3.99
N ASN A 59 -14.92 -1.88 5.22
CA ASN A 59 -14.05 -1.27 6.23
C ASN A 59 -13.48 -2.37 7.13
N GLY A 60 -12.48 -3.07 6.61
CA GLY A 60 -11.82 -4.19 7.29
C GLY A 60 -10.39 -3.85 7.68
N THR A 61 -9.94 -4.41 8.80
CA THR A 61 -8.52 -4.41 9.19
C THR A 61 -8.02 -5.84 9.21
N TRP A 62 -6.91 -6.11 8.53
CA TRP A 62 -6.17 -7.36 8.62
C TRP A 62 -4.92 -7.06 9.43
N ALA A 63 -4.92 -7.46 10.70
CA ALA A 63 -3.79 -7.27 11.61
C ALA A 63 -2.85 -8.49 11.56
N ASP A 64 -1.64 -8.30 12.07
CA ASP A 64 -0.66 -9.36 12.34
C ASP A 64 -0.32 -10.25 11.12
N LEU A 65 -0.20 -9.63 9.93
CA LEU A 65 0.13 -10.32 8.68
C LEU A 65 1.60 -10.72 8.56
N THR A 66 2.45 -10.37 9.53
CA THR A 66 3.89 -10.65 9.49
C THR A 66 4.20 -12.15 9.50
N ASP A 67 3.37 -12.95 10.19
CA ASP A 67 3.60 -14.38 10.37
C ASP A 67 3.54 -15.15 9.04
N ILE A 68 2.66 -14.72 8.12
CA ILE A 68 2.54 -15.26 6.75
C ILE A 68 3.87 -15.23 6.01
N TYR A 69 4.65 -14.16 6.17
CA TYR A 69 5.95 -14.01 5.51
C TYR A 69 7.04 -14.86 6.16
N THR A 70 6.87 -15.25 7.42
CA THR A 70 7.86 -16.05 8.17
C THR A 70 7.91 -17.48 7.64
N ASP A 71 6.78 -17.98 7.13
CA ASP A 71 6.65 -19.30 6.51
C ASP A 71 7.06 -19.30 5.02
N GLY A 72 7.59 -18.16 4.51
CA GLY A 72 7.98 -17.99 3.11
C GLY A 72 6.81 -17.73 2.16
N GLU A 73 5.59 -17.71 2.69
CA GLU A 73 4.38 -17.41 1.95
C GLU A 73 4.20 -15.89 1.77
N LYS A 74 3.21 -15.52 0.96
CA LYS A 74 2.93 -14.12 0.60
C LYS A 74 1.50 -13.77 0.94
N VAL A 75 1.28 -12.48 1.18
CA VAL A 75 -0.08 -11.92 1.22
C VAL A 75 -0.48 -11.55 -0.20
N THR A 76 -1.64 -12.03 -0.63
CA THR A 76 -2.26 -11.67 -1.90
C THR A 76 -3.52 -10.85 -1.65
N VAL A 77 -3.74 -9.80 -2.43
CA VAL A 77 -4.97 -9.00 -2.39
C VAL A 77 -5.77 -9.19 -3.66
N GLY A 78 -7.00 -9.67 -3.52
CA GLY A 78 -7.98 -9.77 -4.60
C GLY A 78 -8.79 -8.49 -4.73
N CYS A 79 -8.72 -7.87 -5.90
CA CYS A 79 -9.41 -6.64 -6.25
C CYS A 79 -10.54 -6.95 -7.24
N SER A 80 -11.78 -6.92 -6.77
CA SER A 80 -12.96 -7.16 -7.60
C SER A 80 -13.56 -5.85 -8.11
N TYR A 81 -13.76 -5.74 -9.42
CA TYR A 81 -14.30 -4.54 -10.07
C TYR A 81 -15.72 -4.76 -10.59
N GLN A 82 -16.44 -3.66 -10.80
CA GLN A 82 -17.84 -3.66 -11.22
C GLN A 82 -18.10 -4.39 -12.55
N ASN A 83 -17.12 -4.45 -13.45
CA ASN A 83 -17.20 -5.20 -14.71
C ASN A 83 -16.96 -6.71 -14.55
N GLY A 84 -16.78 -7.20 -13.32
CA GLY A 84 -16.45 -8.59 -13.04
C GLY A 84 -14.97 -8.94 -13.19
N LEU A 85 -14.11 -7.96 -13.48
CA LEU A 85 -12.65 -8.17 -13.46
C LEU A 85 -12.22 -8.48 -12.02
N LEU A 86 -11.40 -9.52 -11.86
CA LEU A 86 -10.69 -9.83 -10.63
C LEU A 86 -9.19 -9.72 -10.88
N LEU A 87 -8.50 -8.91 -10.10
CA LEU A 87 -7.04 -8.80 -10.11
C LEU A 87 -6.48 -9.29 -8.78
N ASN A 88 -5.58 -10.28 -8.83
CA ASN A 88 -4.86 -10.76 -7.66
C ASN A 88 -3.46 -10.13 -7.64
N VAL A 89 -3.17 -9.36 -6.59
CA VAL A 89 -1.91 -8.62 -6.44
C VAL A 89 -1.13 -9.21 -5.28
N GLU A 90 -0.01 -9.83 -5.58
CA GLU A 90 0.92 -10.35 -4.57
C GLU A 90 1.75 -9.22 -3.96
N ILE A 91 1.76 -9.14 -2.63
CA ILE A 91 2.49 -8.12 -1.90
C ILE A 91 3.88 -8.65 -1.54
N ASN A 92 4.87 -8.26 -2.33
CA ASN A 92 6.28 -8.62 -2.13
C ASN A 92 6.90 -8.16 -0.80
N PRO A 93 6.76 -6.89 -0.37
CA PRO A 93 7.32 -6.45 0.90
C PRO A 93 6.58 -7.10 2.07
N VAL A 94 7.29 -7.37 3.16
CA VAL A 94 6.68 -7.82 4.42
C VAL A 94 5.77 -6.71 4.92
N ILE A 95 4.51 -7.03 5.19
CA ILE A 95 3.52 -6.10 5.74
C ILE A 95 3.07 -6.56 7.11
N THR A 96 2.78 -5.61 8.01
CA THR A 96 2.26 -5.91 9.35
C THR A 96 0.73 -5.91 9.36
N SER A 97 0.11 -5.06 8.56
CA SER A 97 -1.35 -4.95 8.50
C SER A 97 -1.85 -4.36 7.18
N CYS A 98 -3.11 -4.59 6.86
CA CYS A 98 -3.85 -3.88 5.82
C CYS A 98 -5.15 -3.32 6.38
N LYS A 99 -5.62 -2.21 5.80
CA LYS A 99 -6.89 -1.60 6.12
C LYS A 99 -7.61 -1.17 4.85
N SER A 100 -8.88 -1.54 4.73
CA SER A 100 -9.76 -1.01 3.68
C SER A 100 -10.57 0.19 4.18
N SER A 101 -10.91 1.07 3.24
CA SER A 101 -11.75 2.25 3.47
C SER A 101 -12.68 2.46 2.28
N ASN A 102 -13.91 2.92 2.54
CA ASN A 102 -14.86 3.30 1.50
C ASN A 102 -15.08 4.82 1.37
N ILE A 103 -14.28 5.64 2.05
CA ILE A 103 -14.46 7.09 2.03
C ILE A 103 -14.09 7.64 0.64
N GLY A 104 -15.11 7.99 -0.16
CA GLY A 104 -14.92 8.47 -1.54
C GLY A 104 -14.68 7.36 -2.58
N GLY A 105 -14.78 6.09 -2.18
CA GLY A 105 -14.50 4.92 -3.01
C GLY A 105 -13.76 3.84 -2.24
N LEU A 106 -13.99 2.58 -2.61
CA LEU A 106 -13.33 1.44 -1.97
C LEU A 106 -11.84 1.45 -2.30
N ASN A 107 -11.00 1.36 -1.27
CA ASN A 107 -9.55 1.29 -1.37
C ASN A 107 -8.97 0.40 -0.24
N ILE A 108 -7.71 -0.01 -0.40
CA ILE A 108 -6.93 -0.73 0.62
C ILE A 108 -5.53 -0.12 0.72
N SER A 109 -5.07 0.04 1.96
CA SER A 109 -3.73 0.51 2.31
C SER A 109 -3.08 -0.50 3.24
N CYS A 110 -1.80 -0.84 3.02
CA CYS A 110 -1.07 -1.78 3.87
C CYS A 110 0.17 -1.11 4.48
N GLN A 111 0.45 -1.43 5.76
CA GLN A 111 1.63 -0.98 6.46
C GLN A 111 2.76 -1.99 6.25
N MET A 112 3.89 -1.52 5.72
CA MET A 112 5.08 -2.36 5.58
C MET A 112 5.79 -2.51 6.92
N ASN A 113 6.28 -3.72 7.18
CA ASN A 113 7.28 -3.96 8.21
C ASN A 113 8.62 -3.42 7.68
N SER A 114 8.90 -2.13 7.90
CA SER A 114 10.18 -1.54 7.53
C SER A 114 11.18 -1.76 8.67
N PRO A 115 12.20 -2.63 8.53
CA PRO A 115 13.26 -2.76 9.53
C PRO A 115 14.19 -1.54 9.57
N ASN A 116 13.96 -0.49 8.77
CA ASN A 116 14.72 0.75 8.84
C ASN A 116 13.90 1.93 8.34
N LYS A 117 13.07 2.50 9.22
CA LYS A 117 12.93 3.96 9.22
C LYS A 117 14.13 4.55 9.98
N SER A 118 15.34 4.33 9.45
CA SER A 118 16.50 5.06 9.94
C SER A 118 16.25 6.51 9.59
N SER A 119 16.12 7.32 10.63
CA SER A 119 16.29 8.76 10.58
C SER A 119 17.53 9.05 9.72
N ALA A 120 17.32 9.48 8.48
CA ALA A 120 18.41 10.03 7.70
C ALA A 120 18.72 11.40 8.30
N ASN A 121 19.87 11.43 8.97
CA ASN A 121 20.59 12.55 9.58
C ASN A 121 20.73 13.73 8.61
#